data_AF-A0A822FBF6-F1
#
_entry.id   AF-A0A822FBF6-F1
#
_cell.length_a   1.000
_cell.length_b   1.000
_cell.length_c   1.000
_cell.angle_alpha   90.00
_cell.angle_beta   90.00
_cell.angle_gamma   90.00
#
_symmetry.space_group_name_H-M   'P 1'
#
loop_
_entity.id
_entity.type
_entity.pdbx_description
1 polymer ?
#
loop_
_entity_poly.entity_id
_entity_poly.type
_entity_poly.pdbx_seq_one_letter_code
_entity_poly.pdbx_strand_id
1 'polypeptide(L)'
;MHEADVWVDSLDVGRHLGGYLPFYIEIPSGRNITVRLRNTDNSLIPPGKNLFALDFNYYGGLYRHVWLLRKSAHLRFDRHIRIQYENISRAQVTLRVQFSVIHT
;
A
#
# COMPACT_ATOMS: atom_id res chain seq x y z
N MET A 1 1.72 -6.22 13.03
CA MET A 1 1.96 -4.90 12.45
C MET A 1 0.70 -4.56 11.73
N HIS A 2 -0.16 -3.69 12.24
CA HIS A 2 -1.46 -3.45 11.59
C HIS A 2 -1.92 -2.01 11.71
N GLU A 3 -1.13 -1.14 12.32
CA GLU A 3 -1.34 0.29 12.32
C GLU A 3 -0.01 0.98 12.00
N ALA A 4 -0.05 1.88 11.03
CA ALA A 4 1.04 2.79 10.71
C ALA A 4 0.50 4.21 10.64
N ASP A 5 1.06 5.11 11.44
CA ASP A 5 0.85 6.55 11.33
C ASP A 5 2.11 7.16 10.70
N VAL A 6 1.96 8.10 9.77
CA VAL A 6 3.06 8.67 8.99
C VAL A 6 3.09 10.18 9.09
N TRP A 7 4.29 10.73 9.31
CA TRP A 7 4.53 12.17 9.33
C TRP A 7 5.59 12.57 8.31
N VAL A 8 5.46 13.79 7.79
CA VAL A 8 6.46 14.48 6.96
C VAL A 8 6.83 15.80 7.64
N ASP A 9 8.09 15.98 8.05
CA ASP A 9 8.53 17.14 8.83
C ASP A 9 7.56 17.50 9.98
N SER A 10 7.13 16.49 10.74
CA SER A 10 6.16 16.58 11.85
C SER A 10 4.68 16.80 11.47
N LEU A 11 4.34 17.01 10.20
CA LEU A 11 2.94 17.05 9.75
C LEU A 11 2.39 15.64 9.59
N ASP A 12 1.24 15.33 10.19
CA ASP A 12 0.51 14.07 9.98
C ASP A 12 -0.03 14.04 8.54
N VAL A 13 0.42 13.05 7.77
CA VAL A 13 0.06 12.92 6.35
C VAL A 13 -0.78 11.67 6.07
N GLY A 14 -1.04 10.85 7.08
CA GLY A 14 -1.92 9.71 6.90
C GLY A 14 -1.68 8.54 7.83
N ARG A 15 -2.64 7.62 7.76
CA ARG A 15 -2.68 6.39 8.55
C ARG A 15 -3.07 5.20 7.67
N HIS A 16 -2.44 4.06 7.93
CA HIS A 16 -2.82 2.78 7.35
C HIS A 16 -3.26 1.80 8.45
N LEU A 17 -4.43 1.20 8.24
CA LEU A 17 -4.99 0.13 9.07
C LEU A 17 -4.98 -1.16 8.26
N GLY A 18 -4.24 -2.16 8.75
CA GLY A 18 -3.97 -3.40 8.04
C GLY A 18 -2.47 -3.68 7.99
N GLY A 19 -2.14 -4.96 8.12
CA GLY A 19 -0.74 -5.39 8.20
C GLY A 19 -0.13 -5.90 6.91
N TYR A 20 -0.94 -6.23 5.91
CA TYR A 20 -0.50 -7.11 4.82
C TYR A 20 -0.68 -6.53 3.42
N LEU A 21 -1.38 -5.40 3.29
CA LEU A 21 -1.57 -4.72 2.01
C LEU A 21 -0.60 -3.53 1.89
N PRO A 22 -0.13 -3.22 0.67
CA PRO A 22 0.68 -2.03 0.45
C PRO A 22 -0.18 -0.76 0.60
N PHE A 23 0.47 0.33 1.00
CA PHE A 23 -0.12 1.67 0.97
C PHE A 23 0.89 2.67 0.41
N TYR A 24 0.38 3.82 -0.04
CA TYR A 24 1.17 4.87 -0.69
C TYR A 24 0.79 6.21 -0.07
N ILE A 25 1.78 7.09 0.09
CA ILE A 25 1.60 8.47 0.55
C ILE A 25 2.39 9.36 -0.40
N GLU A 26 1.75 10.42 -0.87
CA GLU A 26 2.43 11.44 -1.67
C GLU A 26 3.12 12.44 -0.75
N ILE A 27 4.40 12.70 -1.02
CA ILE A 27 5.24 13.58 -0.19
C ILE A 27 5.99 14.59 -1.06
N PRO A 28 6.25 15.81 -0.56
CA PRO A 28 7.16 16.75 -1.21
C PRO A 28 8.61 16.22 -1.18
N SER A 29 9.43 16.63 -2.15
CA SER A 29 10.85 16.28 -2.17
C SER A 29 11.63 16.96 -1.06
N GLY A 30 12.67 16.27 -0.55
CA GLY A 30 13.62 16.83 0.42
C GLY A 30 13.08 16.95 1.85
N ARG A 31 12.15 16.08 2.22
CA ARG A 31 11.48 16.07 3.53
C ARG A 31 11.82 14.82 4.33
N ASN A 32 11.77 14.92 5.66
CA ASN A 32 11.99 13.78 6.54
C ASN A 32 10.69 13.04 6.79
N ILE A 33 10.74 11.70 6.78
CA ILE A 33 9.59 10.82 7.00
C ILE A 33 9.76 10.12 8.34
N THR A 34 8.74 10.22 9.19
CA THR A 34 8.65 9.46 10.45
C THR A 34 7.47 8.52 10.36
N VAL A 35 7.65 7.27 10.80
CA VAL A 35 6.58 6.27 10.84
C VAL A 35 6.48 5.71 12.25
N ARG A 36 5.29 5.77 12.84
CA ARG A 36 4.96 5.09 14.09
C ARG A 36 4.20 3.82 13.76
N LEU A 37 4.68 2.72 14.32
CA LEU A 37 4.07 1.41 14.11
C LEU A 37 3.47 0.94 15.42
N ARG A 38 2.23 0.46 15.36
CA ARG A 38 1.57 -0.19 16.50
C ARG A 38 1.16 -1.61 16.11
N ASN A 39 1.42 -2.53 17.03
CA ASN A 39 1.12 -3.95 16.89
C ASN A 39 0.54 -4.50 18.20
N THR A 40 -0.39 -3.78 18.78
CA THR A 40 -1.14 -4.21 19.96
C THR A 40 -2.45 -4.83 19.52
N ASP A 41 -3.02 -5.75 20.30
CA ASP A 41 -4.34 -6.32 20.02
C ASP A 41 -5.38 -5.23 19.68
N ASN A 42 -6.09 -5.42 18.56
CA ASN A 42 -7.07 -4.46 18.06
C ASN A 42 -8.20 -5.20 17.32
N SER A 43 -9.38 -5.26 17.93
CA SER A 43 -10.54 -6.00 17.39
C SER A 43 -11.14 -5.37 16.12
N LEU A 44 -10.82 -4.11 15.83
CA LEU A 44 -11.32 -3.40 14.65
C LEU A 44 -10.51 -3.71 13.39
N ILE A 45 -9.35 -4.34 13.52
CA ILE A 45 -8.47 -4.63 12.38
C ILE A 45 -8.44 -6.15 12.18
N PRO A 46 -8.86 -6.65 10.99
CA PRO A 46 -8.91 -8.08 10.73
C PRO A 46 -7.57 -8.78 10.98
N PRO A 47 -7.61 -10.01 11.53
CA PRO A 47 -8.78 -10.82 11.87
C PRO A 47 -9.42 -10.49 13.24
N GLY A 48 -8.96 -9.45 13.94
CA GLY A 48 -9.63 -8.91 15.14
C GLY A 48 -9.56 -9.78 16.40
N LYS A 49 -8.85 -10.91 16.35
CA LYS A 49 -8.58 -11.76 17.52
C LYS A 49 -7.31 -11.29 18.23
N ASN A 50 -7.30 -11.42 19.56
CA ASN A 50 -6.11 -11.20 20.37
C ASN A 50 -5.02 -12.23 20.02
N LEU A 51 -3.75 -11.83 20.15
CA LEU A 51 -2.60 -12.66 19.76
C LEU A 51 -2.60 -14.04 20.44
N PHE A 52 -2.99 -14.12 21.72
CA PHE A 52 -3.00 -15.39 22.46
C PHE A 52 -4.02 -16.41 21.90
N ALA A 53 -5.00 -15.97 21.12
CA ALA A 53 -6.06 -16.79 20.55
C ALA A 53 -5.84 -17.09 19.06
N LEU A 54 -4.67 -16.73 18.51
CA LEU A 54 -4.29 -16.99 17.13
C LEU A 54 -3.36 -18.18 17.04
N ASP A 55 -3.48 -18.90 15.93
CA ASP A 55 -2.61 -20.00 15.52
C ASP A 55 -1.38 -19.52 14.73
N PHE A 56 -1.15 -18.20 14.68
CA PHE A 56 0.01 -17.55 14.07
C PHE A 56 0.38 -16.25 14.79
N ASN A 57 1.58 -15.75 14.54
CA ASN A 57 2.11 -14.56 15.19
C ASN A 57 1.90 -13.28 14.36
N TYR A 58 1.56 -12.18 15.03
CA TYR A 58 1.73 -10.83 14.48
C TYR A 58 3.12 -10.31 14.80
N TYR A 59 4.04 -10.41 13.86
CA TYR A 59 5.29 -9.68 13.96
C TYR A 59 5.06 -8.17 13.72
N GLY A 60 5.71 -7.35 14.53
CA GLY A 60 5.70 -5.89 14.46
C GLY A 60 6.79 -5.35 13.53
N GLY A 61 6.72 -4.07 13.19
CA GLY A 61 7.78 -3.38 12.45
C GLY A 61 7.58 -3.30 10.93
N LEU A 62 8.49 -2.60 10.26
CA LEU A 62 8.56 -2.53 8.80
C LEU A 62 9.22 -3.81 8.28
N TYR A 63 8.44 -4.88 8.14
CA TYR A 63 8.95 -6.20 7.75
C TYR A 63 8.98 -6.42 6.21
N ARG A 64 8.62 -5.41 5.42
CA ARG A 64 8.67 -5.41 3.95
C ARG A 64 9.36 -4.14 3.43
N HIS A 65 9.70 -4.14 2.15
CA HIS A 65 10.39 -3.04 1.49
C HIS A 65 9.60 -1.72 1.54
N VAL A 66 10.36 -0.64 1.69
CA VAL A 66 9.89 0.74 1.52
C VAL A 66 10.56 1.30 0.27
N TRP A 67 9.80 1.99 -0.57
CA TRP A 67 10.27 2.56 -1.82
C TRP A 67 9.96 4.05 -1.86
N LEU A 68 10.94 4.86 -2.27
CA LEU A 68 10.71 6.24 -2.67
C LEU A 68 10.59 6.29 -4.19
N LEU A 69 9.40 6.62 -4.69
CA LEU A 69 9.10 6.65 -6.12
C LEU A 69 9.00 8.10 -6.60
N ARG A 70 9.90 8.51 -7.49
CA ARG A 70 9.79 9.80 -8.20
C ARG A 70 8.96 9.60 -9.46
N LYS A 71 7.75 10.16 -9.48
CA LYS A 71 6.85 10.11 -10.64
C LYS A 71 7.22 11.20 -11.67
N SER A 72 6.97 10.91 -12.95
CA SER A 72 7.09 11.88 -14.04
C SER A 72 6.11 13.03 -13.88
N ALA A 73 6.46 14.21 -14.40
CA ALA A 73 5.55 15.34 -14.53
C ALA A 73 4.60 15.19 -15.73
N HIS A 74 4.93 14.35 -16.72
CA HIS A 74 4.21 14.29 -18.00
C HIS A 74 3.17 13.16 -18.08
N LEU A 75 3.38 12.06 -17.35
CA LEU A 75 2.46 10.94 -17.32
C LEU A 75 2.43 10.35 -15.92
N ARG A 76 1.25 10.40 -15.29
CA ARG A 76 1.01 9.80 -13.97
C ARG A 76 -0.14 8.83 -14.07
N PHE A 77 0.10 7.58 -13.66
CA PHE A 77 -0.98 6.62 -13.46
C PHE A 77 -1.57 6.81 -12.06
N ASP A 78 -2.90 6.73 -11.93
CA ASP A 78 -3.58 6.88 -10.64
C ASP A 78 -3.12 5.83 -9.64
N ARG A 79 -3.00 4.56 -10.05
CA ARG A 79 -2.34 3.50 -9.25
C ARG A 79 -2.23 2.14 -9.94
N HIS A 80 -3.19 1.78 -10.79
CA HIS A 80 -3.28 0.42 -11.33
C HIS A 80 -3.41 0.41 -12.85
N ILE A 81 -2.56 -0.41 -13.49
CA ILE A 81 -2.80 -0.91 -14.84
C ILE A 81 -3.45 -2.27 -14.67
N ARG A 82 -4.71 -2.38 -15.07
CA ARG A 82 -5.43 -3.66 -15.09
C ARG A 82 -5.22 -4.30 -16.45
N ILE A 83 -4.72 -5.53 -16.43
CA ILE A 83 -4.50 -6.35 -17.63
C ILE A 83 -5.37 -7.60 -17.49
N GLN A 84 -6.18 -7.88 -18.50
CA GLN A 84 -7.03 -9.07 -18.56
C GLN A 84 -6.85 -9.79 -19.89
N TYR A 85 -6.81 -11.12 -19.83
CA TYR A 85 -6.82 -11.98 -21.01
C TYR A 85 -8.25 -12.44 -21.27
N GLU A 86 -8.72 -12.24 -22.49
CA GLU A 86 -10.07 -12.59 -22.95
C GLU A 86 -9.98 -13.45 -24.22
N ASN A 87 -10.99 -14.29 -24.48
CA ASN A 87 -11.09 -15.11 -25.70
C ASN A 87 -9.82 -15.94 -26.01
N ILE A 88 -9.30 -16.64 -25.01
CA ILE A 88 -8.04 -17.40 -25.11
C ILE A 88 -8.24 -18.65 -25.98
N SER A 89 -7.37 -18.83 -26.97
CA SER A 89 -7.27 -20.03 -27.81
C SER A 89 -5.80 -20.37 -28.07
N ARG A 90 -5.51 -21.50 -28.74
CA ARG A 90 -4.14 -21.84 -29.17
C ARG A 90 -3.56 -20.88 -30.21
N ALA A 91 -4.40 -20.21 -31.00
CA ALA A 91 -3.99 -19.33 -32.09
C ALA A 91 -3.90 -17.86 -31.66
N GLN A 92 -4.75 -17.42 -30.73
CA GLN A 92 -4.85 -16.02 -30.32
C GLN A 92 -5.42 -15.82 -28.92
N VAL A 93 -5.19 -14.63 -28.37
CA VAL A 93 -5.76 -14.09 -27.13
C VAL A 93 -6.03 -12.60 -27.28
N THR A 94 -7.10 -12.11 -26.69
CA THR A 94 -7.38 -10.67 -26.58
C THR A 94 -6.80 -10.14 -25.26
N LEU A 95 -5.96 -9.11 -25.33
CA LEU A 95 -5.44 -8.43 -24.14
C LEU A 95 -6.23 -7.13 -23.91
N ARG A 96 -7.03 -7.08 -22.84
CA ARG A 96 -7.68 -5.85 -22.39
C ARG A 96 -6.78 -5.15 -21.37
N VAL A 97 -6.33 -3.94 -21.70
CA VAL A 97 -5.50 -3.09 -20.82
C VAL A 97 -6.31 -1.86 -20.43
N GLN A 98 -6.46 -1.62 -19.13
CA GLN A 98 -7.20 -0.48 -18.58
C GLN A 98 -6.34 0.26 -17.55
N PHE A 99 -6.29 1.58 -17.62
CA PHE A 99 -5.60 2.44 -16.67
C PHE A 99 -6.19 3.84 -16.68
N SER A 100 -5.98 4.59 -15.59
CA SER A 100 -6.35 6.00 -15.47
C SER A 100 -5.10 6.87 -15.45
N VAL A 101 -5.14 7.98 -16.18
CA VAL A 101 -4.08 8.99 -16.23
C VAL A 101 -4.49 10.21 -15.41
N ILE A 102 -3.61 10.66 -14.53
CA ILE A 102 -3.73 11.94 -13.82
C ILE A 102 -3.04 13.01 -14.67
N HIS A 103 -3.80 14.03 -15.07
CA HIS A 103 -3.27 15.24 -15.68
C HIS A 103 -2.96 16.24 -14.56
N THR A 104 -1.74 16.79 -14.55
CA THR A 104 -1.29 17.82 -13.62
C THR A 104 -1.18 19.16 -14.30
#